data_AF-A0A0Q9JIB4-F1
#
_entry.id   AF-A0A0Q9JIB4-F1
#
_cell.length_a   1.000
_cell.length_b   1.000
_cell.length_c   1.000
_cell.angle_alpha   90.00
_cell.angle_beta   90.00
_cell.angle_gamma   90.00
#
_symmetry.space_group_name_H-M   'P 1'
#
loop_
_entity.id
_entity.type
_entity.pdbx_description
1 polymer ?
#
loop_
_entity_poly.entity_id
_entity_poly.type
_entity_poly.pdbx_seq_one_letter_code
_entity_poly.pdbx_strand_id
1 'polypeptide(L)' 'MKVLGIFIFILILTNALSVGMDLLLGINLSHALFHLLNPFWVIEPGEYVMLGFFLLLTIGQQIVIIIKDKKNKQNGSS' A
#
# COMPACT_ATOMS: atom_id res chain seq x y z
N MET A 1 19.27 16.03 14.53
CA MET A 1 18.22 16.63 15.38
C MET A 1 16.97 17.05 14.58
N LYS A 2 17.08 17.79 13.47
CA LYS A 2 15.92 18.23 12.66
C LYS A 2 15.15 17.07 11.99
N VAL A 3 15.88 16.13 11.37
CA VAL A 3 15.27 14.98 10.66
C VAL A 3 14.52 14.05 11.61
N LEU A 4 15.06 13.82 12.82
CA LEU A 4 14.39 13.02 13.85
C LEU A 4 13.06 13.66 14.30
N GLY A 5 13.03 14.98 14.51
CA GLY A 5 11.80 15.69 14.86
C GLY A 5 10.74 15.59 13.77
N ILE A 6 11.14 15.78 12.51
CA ILE A 6 10.25 15.64 11.35
C ILE A 6 9.73 14.20 11.22
N PHE A 7 10.60 13.21 11.44
CA PHE A 7 10.23 11.80 11.40
C PHE A 7 9.18 11.46 12.47
N ILE A 8 9.41 11.87 13.72
CA ILE A 8 8.46 11.65 14.82
C ILE A 8 7.13 12.37 14.54
N PHE A 9 7.19 13.59 14.03
CA PHE A 9 6.00 14.35 13.67
C PHE A 9 5.16 13.64 12.60
N ILE A 10 5.79 13.20 11.51
CA ILE A 10 5.13 12.44 10.43
C ILE A 10 4.58 11.12 10.97
N LEU A 11 5.31 10.43 11.84
CA LEU A 11 4.86 9.19 12.45
C LEU A 11 3.57 9.42 13.25
N ILE A 12 3.54 10.41 14.15
CA ILE A 12 2.34 10.74 14.92
C ILE A 12 1.18 11.13 14.00
N LEU A 13 1.43 11.96 12.99
CA LEU A 13 0.40 12.40 12.05
C LEU A 13 -0.21 11.23 11.28
N THR A 14 0.63 10.29 10.83
CA THR A 14 0.19 9.10 10.10
C THR A 14 -0.65 8.18 10.98
N ASN A 15 -0.22 7.95 12.22
CA ASN A 15 -0.97 7.12 13.16
C ASN A 15 -2.32 7.76 13.53
N ALA A 16 -2.34 9.09 13.75
CA ALA A 16 -3.56 9.83 14.03
C ALA A 16 -4.54 9.78 12.84
N LEU A 17 -4.03 9.91 11.61
CA LEU A 17 -4.84 9.77 10.39
C LEU A 17 -5.44 8.36 10.28
N SER A 18 -4.63 7.32 10.51
CA SER A 18 -5.08 5.92 10.44
C SER A 18 -6.22 5.64 11.41
N VAL A 19 -6.03 5.96 12.70
CA VAL A 19 -7.07 5.78 13.73
C VAL A 19 -8.28 6.67 13.43
N GLY A 20 -8.07 7.89 12.93
CA GLY A 20 -9.14 8.79 12.52
C GLY A 20 -10.03 8.20 11.42
N MET A 21 -9.43 7.54 10.42
CA MET A 21 -10.17 6.86 9.36
C MET A 21 -10.97 5.66 9.90
N ASP A 22 -10.37 4.85 10.77
CA ASP A 22 -11.07 3.72 11.40
C ASP A 22 -12.30 4.20 12.19
N LEU A 23 -12.15 5.28 12.95
CA LEU A 23 -13.27 5.88 13.70
C LEU A 23 -14.36 6.44 12.76
N LEU A 24 -13.98 7.06 11.64
CA LEU A 24 -14.94 7.56 10.63
C LEU A 24 -15.74 6.43 9.96
N LEU A 25 -15.14 5.24 9.84
CA LEU A 25 -15.79 4.02 9.38
C LEU A 25 -16.68 3.36 10.45
N GLY A 26 -16.75 3.93 11.65
CA GLY A 26 -17.55 3.42 12.77
C GLY A 26 -16.86 2.30 13.56
N ILE A 27 -15.56 2.09 13.37
CA ILE A 27 -14.79 1.07 14.07
C ILE A 27 -14.49 1.56 15.49
N ASN A 28 -14.62 0.68 16.48
CA ASN A 28 -14.33 1.00 17.87
C ASN A 28 -12.86 1.36 18.06
N LEU A 29 -12.57 2.29 18.98
CA LEU A 29 -11.19 2.73 19.27
C LEU A 29 -10.25 1.58 19.65
N SER A 30 -10.74 0.59 20.39
CA SER A 30 -9.96 -0.61 20.73
C SER A 30 -9.54 -1.41 19.50
N HIS A 31 -10.45 -1.55 18.53
CA HIS A 31 -10.18 -2.22 17.27
C HIS A 31 -9.26 -1.40 16.37
N ALA A 32 -9.46 -0.08 16.29
CA ALA A 32 -8.59 0.82 15.54
C ALA A 32 -7.12 0.76 16.03
N LEU A 33 -6.90 0.67 17.35
CA LEU A 33 -5.56 0.47 17.91
C LEU A 33 -4.97 -0.91 17.56
N PHE A 34 -5.81 -1.95 17.51
CA PHE A 34 -5.39 -3.28 17.05
C PHE A 34 -5.05 -3.29 15.55
N HIS A 35 -5.80 -2.56 14.71
CA HIS A 35 -5.52 -2.38 13.28
C HIS A 35 -4.16 -1.71 13.07
N LEU A 36 -3.85 -0.71 13.89
CA LEU A 36 -2.57 0.01 13.85
C LEU A 36 -1.37 -0.89 14.16
N LEU A 37 -1.53 -1.81 15.12
CA LEU A 37 -0.46 -2.73 15.54
C LEU A 37 -0.35 -3.97 14.65
N ASN A 38 -1.46 -4.43 14.07
CA ASN A 38 -1.50 -5.66 13.29
C ASN A 38 -2.37 -5.54 12.02
N PRO A 39 -1.96 -4.70 11.05
CA PRO A 39 -2.78 -4.37 9.89
C PRO A 39 -3.09 -5.59 9.03
N PHE A 40 -2.13 -6.51 8.85
CA PHE A 40 -2.31 -7.68 7.99
C PHE A 40 -3.18 -8.78 8.56
N TRP A 41 -3.54 -8.71 9.85
CA TRP A 41 -4.32 -9.76 10.51
C TRP A 41 -5.78 -9.38 10.72
N VAL A 42 -6.08 -8.08 10.60
CA VAL A 42 -7.43 -7.54 10.78
C VAL A 42 -8.02 -7.00 9.47
N ILE A 43 -7.30 -7.15 8.35
CA ILE A 43 -7.78 -6.82 7.01
C ILE A 43 -8.99 -7.67 6.64
N GLU A 44 -10.00 -7.03 6.08
CA GLU A 44 -11.19 -7.72 5.59
C GLU A 44 -10.87 -8.53 4.31
N PRO A 45 -11.61 -9.62 4.02
CA PRO A 45 -11.42 -10.40 2.80
C PRO A 45 -11.42 -9.56 1.51
N GLY A 46 -12.23 -8.50 1.44
CA GLY A 46 -12.27 -7.58 0.30
C GLY A 46 -11.00 -6.75 0.13
N GLU A 47 -10.37 -6.35 1.24
CA GLU A 47 -9.12 -5.60 1.24
C GLU A 47 -7.94 -6.46 0.77
N TYR A 48 -7.90 -7.75 1.12
CA TYR A 48 -6.92 -8.70 0.56
C TYR A 48 -7.03 -8.81 -0.97
N VAL A 49 -8.25 -8.88 -1.50
CA VAL A 49 -8.48 -8.95 -2.94
C VAL A 49 -8.01 -7.67 -3.61
N MET A 50 -8.29 -6.51 -3.02
CA MET A 50 -7.85 -5.21 -3.53
C MET A 50 -6.32 -5.07 -3.52
N LEU A 51 -5.66 -5.45 -2.42
CA LEU A 51 -4.20 -5.46 -2.33
C LEU A 51 -3.56 -6.41 -3.35
N GLY A 52 -4.09 -7.62 -3.47
CA GLY A 52 -3.64 -8.60 -4.47
C GLY A 52 -3.80 -8.06 -5.89
N PHE A 53 -4.94 -7.44 -6.19
CA PHE A 53 -5.19 -6.82 -7.50
C PHE A 53 -4.21 -5.69 -7.81
N PHE A 54 -3.95 -4.78 -6.86
CA PHE A 54 -2.98 -3.69 -7.06
C PHE A 54 -1.55 -4.19 -7.25
N LEU A 55 -1.15 -5.22 -6.50
CA LEU A 55 0.15 -5.89 -6.69
C LEU A 55 0.25 -6.50 -8.09
N LEU A 56 -0.77 -7.24 -8.52
CA LEU A 56 -0.83 -7.85 -9.85
C LEU A 56 -0.83 -6.80 -10.97
N LEU A 57 -1.51 -5.67 -10.78
CA LEU A 57 -1.48 -4.55 -11.72
C LEU A 57 -0.06 -4.00 -11.87
N THR A 58 0.60 -3.73 -10.75
CA THR A 58 1.95 -3.14 -10.72
C THR A 58 2.97 -4.07 -11.38
N ILE A 59 2.94 -5.35 -11.01
CA ILE A 59 3.85 -6.37 -11.57
C ILE A 59 3.49 -6.65 -13.03
N GLY A 60 2.21 -6.78 -13.35
CA GLY A 60 1.72 -7.04 -14.70
C GLY A 60 2.11 -5.94 -15.68
N GLN A 61 2.01 -4.67 -15.28
CA GLN A 61 2.49 -3.53 -16.07
C GLN A 61 3.99 -3.64 -16.38
N GLN A 62 4.83 -3.96 -15.38
CA GLN A 62 6.27 -4.14 -15.58
C GLN A 62 6.57 -5.30 -16.55
N ILE A 63 5.88 -6.43 -16.40
CA ILE A 63 6.04 -7.59 -17.28
C ILE A 63 5.67 -7.22 -18.73
N VAL A 64 4.55 -6.53 -18.94
CA VAL A 64 4.11 -6.12 -20.28
C VAL A 64 5.14 -5.19 -20.94
N ILE A 65 5.69 -4.24 -20.19
CA ILE A 65 6.73 -3.33 -20.68
C ILE A 65 7.97 -4.15 -21.10
N ILE A 66 8.43 -5.08 -20.27
CA ILE A 66 9.60 -5.91 -20.55
C ILE A 66 9.38 -6.78 -21.81
N ILE A 67 8.19 -7.39 -21.95
CA ILE A 67 7.86 -8.21 -23.13
C ILE A 67 7.82 -7.35 -24.39
N LYS A 68 7.21 -6.16 -24.31
CA LYS A 68 7.13 -5.20 -25.44
C LYS A 68 8.52 -4.74 -25.87
N ASP A 69 9.40 -4.42 -24.93
CA ASP A 69 10.79 -4.04 -25.20
C ASP A 69 11.60 -5.15 -25.86
N LYS A 70 11.43 -6.41 -25.40
CA LYS A 70 12.07 -7.57 -26.04
C LYS A 70 11.61 -7.75 -27.49
N LYS A 71 10.31 -7.59 -27.76
CA LYS A 71 9.75 -7.73 -29.12
C LYS A 71 10.23 -6.62 -30.05
N ASN A 72 10.38 -5.39 -29.55
CA ASN A 72 10.85 -4.26 -30.35
C ASN A 72 12.34 -4.40 -30.72
N LYS A 73 13.18 -4.94 -29.82
CA LYS A 73 14.58 -5.28 -30.12
C LYS A 73 14.73 -6.39 -31.17
N GLN A 74 13.78 -7.33 -31.23
CA GLN A 74 13.83 -8.44 -32.19
C GLN A 74 13.36 -8.04 -33.60
N ASN A 75 12.48 -7.03 -33.71
CA ASN A 75 11.98 -6.52 -34.98
C ASN A 75 12.82 -5.37 -35.59
N GLY A 76 13.78 -4.81 -34.84
CA GLY A 76 14.68 -3.73 -35.29
C GLY A 76 16.02 -4.20 -35.87
N SER A 77 16.19 -5.51 -36.10
CA SER A 77 17.40 -6.12 -36.67
C SER A 77 17.16 -6.73 -38.06
N SER A 78 16.52 -5.99 -38.95
CA SER A 78 16.44 -6.29 -40.39
C SER A 78 16.88 -5.09 -41.20
#